data_AF-A0A3G6RI91-F1
#
_entry.id   AF-A0A3G6RI91-F1
#
_cell.length_a   1.000
_cell.length_b   1.000
_cell.length_c   1.000
_cell.angle_alpha   90.00
_cell.angle_beta   90.00
_cell.angle_gamma   90.00
#
_symmetry.space_group_name_H-M   'P 1'
#
loop_
_entity.id
_entity.type
_entity.pdbx_description
1 polymer ?
#
loop_
_entity_poly.entity_id
_entity_poly.type
_entity_poly.pdbx_seq_one_letter_code
_entity_poly.pdbx_strand_id
1 'polypeptide(L)'
;MNYMYRFLSRFLPVFCLALVSCTSDQDLSSANEKESYPQQMAKIAPGAGIKVLTYNTFLLRDISVSSTTQWSQQARAEKLGEASFLKNYDVLLLQECFDNAAANKLRQKLLPTFPYQTPVLGQTKNGWNNTFGDWREISSGGLENGGVMIASKYPIERTDQYIFPAGCDFDALSLKGFAYVRIIKDGKRIHLISVHTQSTQPGCKGKEVEIRAQQLGIMKSYIDKLNIPADEMVVYGGDFNIIKDSPEYPKMLQTLNVNAPVYKGLSSTWDTKTNTMASYHYPYPANQREYLDYIFVSKAHLVPALWQNVAFDPVSSTLMNYTNLTGDPYYWADYSDHYPVEGNIYPDQNTPTKSLKFRKHDRISLKSVSTGKYINMNLSKTDDWLTVSSTQPDEKTWFNIINTGASDNYFDLKEGLVRVESSERINNFWYWESVSSGSYYFFPKQGKSLKTLTLQIVKKKAGNQSASVEDGDIVAFKDKTAVGNTYYLQVYNKSGTDWVYLNGTSVSSDVQFEVKMNNTSPQPF
;
A
#
# COMPACT_ATOMS: atom_id res chain seq x y z
N MET A 1 -3.33 -30.92 -48.70
CA MET A 1 -3.16 -29.56 -49.29
C MET A 1 -2.33 -28.74 -48.30
N ASN A 2 -1.24 -28.04 -48.66
CA ASN A 2 -0.98 -27.07 -49.74
C ASN A 2 -1.81 -25.78 -49.53
N TYR A 3 -1.26 -24.56 -49.40
CA TYR A 3 0.13 -24.03 -49.43
C TYR A 3 0.30 -22.99 -48.28
N MET A 4 1.43 -22.91 -47.56
CA MET A 4 2.55 -21.91 -47.63
C MET A 4 2.14 -20.43 -47.58
N TYR A 5 2.85 -19.49 -46.93
CA TYR A 5 4.31 -19.25 -46.72
C TYR A 5 4.57 -18.68 -45.28
N ARG A 6 5.73 -18.67 -44.56
CA ARG A 6 7.18 -18.94 -44.73
C ARG A 6 7.97 -18.06 -45.72
N PHE A 7 9.01 -17.28 -45.36
CA PHE A 7 9.92 -17.20 -44.19
C PHE A 7 10.38 -15.72 -44.05
N LEU A 8 11.07 -15.27 -43.00
CA LEU A 8 12.54 -15.27 -42.92
C LEU A 8 13.04 -14.81 -41.53
N SER A 9 14.20 -15.31 -41.13
CA SER A 9 14.96 -14.86 -39.97
C SER A 9 16.25 -14.16 -40.41
N ARG A 10 16.80 -13.26 -39.58
CA ARG A 10 18.24 -13.26 -39.17
C ARG A 10 18.67 -12.06 -38.29
N PHE A 11 19.54 -12.41 -37.32
CA PHE A 11 20.58 -11.62 -36.63
C PHE A 11 20.29 -10.26 -35.95
N LEU A 12 20.75 -10.18 -34.69
CA LEU A 12 21.13 -8.95 -33.99
C LEU A 12 22.39 -8.32 -34.64
N PRO A 13 22.69 -7.05 -34.33
CA PRO A 13 23.82 -6.84 -33.42
C PRO A 13 23.44 -6.11 -32.13
N VAL A 14 24.09 -6.48 -31.02
CA VAL A 14 24.05 -5.72 -29.77
C VAL A 14 24.98 -4.51 -29.90
N PHE A 15 24.49 -3.31 -29.62
CA PHE A 15 25.33 -2.13 -29.40
C PHE A 15 25.30 -1.74 -27.92
N CYS A 16 26.28 -2.24 -27.16
CA CYS A 16 26.62 -1.68 -25.87
C CYS A 16 27.39 -0.37 -26.09
N LEU A 17 26.81 0.76 -25.68
CA LEU A 17 27.51 2.04 -25.56
C LEU A 17 27.58 2.40 -24.07
N ALA A 18 28.66 1.94 -23.42
CA ALA A 18 28.99 2.33 -22.07
C ALA A 18 29.55 3.77 -22.10
N LEU A 19 28.81 4.72 -21.53
CA LEU A 19 29.32 6.07 -21.29
C LEU A 19 30.18 6.06 -20.02
N VAL A 20 31.50 6.04 -20.21
CA VAL A 20 32.47 6.23 -19.13
C VAL A 20 32.58 7.71 -18.82
N SER A 21 32.02 8.15 -17.69
CA SER A 21 32.25 9.48 -17.12
C SER A 21 33.30 9.41 -16.00
N CYS A 22 34.57 9.58 -16.36
CA CYS A 22 35.62 9.78 -15.36
C CYS A 22 35.56 11.21 -14.80
N THR A 23 35.32 11.33 -13.50
CA THR A 23 35.64 12.53 -12.70
C THR A 23 36.37 12.06 -11.44
N SER A 24 37.50 12.69 -11.14
CA SER A 24 38.42 12.32 -10.06
C SER A 24 37.92 12.70 -8.66
N ASP A 25 38.58 12.15 -7.66
CA ASP A 25 38.32 12.34 -6.23
C ASP A 25 38.31 13.80 -5.80
N GLN A 26 37.48 14.12 -4.79
CA GLN A 26 37.95 14.80 -3.58
C GLN A 26 37.16 14.30 -2.36
N ASP A 27 37.86 14.05 -1.25
CA ASP A 27 37.27 13.87 0.07
C ASP A 27 36.54 15.15 0.52
N LEU A 28 35.29 15.01 0.95
CA LEU A 28 34.63 16.01 1.81
C LEU A 28 33.93 15.31 2.98
N SER A 29 34.65 15.20 4.08
CA SER A 29 34.11 14.85 5.39
C SER A 29 33.26 15.99 5.96
N SER A 30 31.97 16.02 5.59
CA SER A 30 31.00 16.93 6.21
C SER A 30 30.61 16.44 7.62
N ALA A 31 30.58 17.38 8.57
CA ALA A 31 30.48 17.08 9.99
C ALA A 31 29.08 16.63 10.43
N ASN A 32 29.00 16.07 11.65
CA ASN A 32 27.73 15.90 12.37
C ASN A 32 27.11 17.28 12.71
N GLU A 33 26.34 17.87 11.80
CA GLU A 33 25.44 18.96 12.14
C GLU A 33 24.23 18.42 12.91
N LYS A 34 24.41 18.34 14.24
CA LYS A 34 23.28 18.26 15.17
C LYS A 34 22.57 19.61 15.16
N GLU A 35 21.54 19.76 14.33
CA GLU A 35 20.59 20.88 14.46
C GLU A 35 19.94 20.83 15.86
N SER A 36 20.43 21.67 16.76
CA SER A 36 19.86 21.81 18.10
C SER A 36 18.60 22.66 18.01
N TYR A 37 17.44 22.02 17.81
CA TYR A 37 16.13 22.68 17.88
C TYR A 37 16.02 23.56 19.14
N PRO A 38 15.88 24.90 19.00
CA PRO A 38 15.73 25.76 20.16
C PRO A 38 14.44 25.43 20.91
N GLN A 39 14.53 25.21 22.22
CA GLN A 39 13.35 24.97 23.08
C GLN A 39 12.57 26.28 23.34
N GLN A 40 11.98 26.86 22.30
CA GLN A 40 10.88 27.82 22.44
C GLN A 40 9.55 27.12 22.23
N MET A 41 9.07 26.51 23.33
CA MET A 41 7.65 26.15 23.50
C MET A 41 6.81 27.43 23.60
N ALA A 42 6.60 28.09 22.46
CA ALA A 42 5.69 29.20 22.35
C ALA A 42 4.28 28.75 22.74
N LYS A 43 3.63 29.47 23.65
CA LYS A 43 2.23 29.22 24.05
C LYS A 43 1.29 29.61 22.90
N ILE A 44 1.17 28.74 21.90
CA ILE A 44 0.11 28.82 20.91
C ILE A 44 -1.23 28.62 21.64
N ALA A 45 -2.20 29.47 21.33
CA ALA A 45 -3.50 29.46 22.01
C ALA A 45 -4.23 28.11 21.80
N PRO A 46 -4.89 27.56 22.84
CA PRO A 46 -5.80 26.43 22.66
C PRO A 46 -6.86 26.78 21.61
N GLY A 47 -7.02 25.94 20.58
CA GLY A 47 -7.98 26.14 19.49
C GLY A 47 -7.40 26.53 18.12
N ALA A 48 -6.08 26.47 17.92
CA ALA A 48 -5.45 26.73 16.61
C ALA A 48 -5.01 25.46 15.84
N GLY A 49 -5.00 24.28 16.48
CA GLY A 49 -4.60 23.03 15.83
C GLY A 49 -5.75 22.30 15.15
N ILE A 50 -5.46 21.66 14.02
CA ILE A 50 -6.29 20.63 13.37
C ILE A 50 -5.41 19.45 12.98
N LYS A 51 -5.94 18.22 13.14
CA LYS A 51 -5.27 16.98 12.72
C LYS A 51 -6.06 16.32 11.59
N VAL A 52 -5.50 16.28 10.39
CA VAL A 52 -6.18 15.83 9.17
C VAL A 52 -5.57 14.52 8.69
N LEU A 53 -6.39 13.60 8.18
CA LEU A 53 -5.92 12.45 7.40
C LEU A 53 -6.30 12.66 5.93
N THR A 54 -5.44 12.29 4.99
CA THR A 54 -5.84 11.99 3.62
C THR A 54 -5.58 10.51 3.34
N TYR A 55 -6.50 9.88 2.60
CA TYR A 55 -6.35 8.47 2.23
C TYR A 55 -7.10 8.11 0.94
N ASN A 56 -6.37 7.75 -0.11
CA ASN A 56 -6.92 6.98 -1.21
C ASN A 56 -7.30 5.56 -0.71
N THR A 57 -8.60 5.24 -0.75
CA THR A 57 -9.19 4.01 -0.17
C THR A 57 -9.30 2.84 -1.16
N PHE A 58 -9.00 3.08 -2.43
CA PHE A 58 -9.04 2.09 -3.52
C PHE A 58 -10.37 1.31 -3.59
N LEU A 59 -11.50 1.89 -3.21
CA LEU A 59 -12.83 1.26 -3.27
C LEU A 59 -13.41 1.37 -4.69
N LEU A 60 -12.66 0.88 -5.69
CA LEU A 60 -13.09 0.77 -7.09
C LEU A 60 -14.46 0.08 -7.21
N ARG A 61 -15.33 0.55 -8.12
CA ARG A 61 -16.65 -0.04 -8.37
C ARG A 61 -16.54 -1.52 -8.74
N ASP A 62 -17.30 -2.37 -8.04
CA ASP A 62 -17.42 -3.78 -8.42
C ASP A 62 -18.17 -3.94 -9.75
N ILE A 63 -17.58 -4.67 -10.69
CA ILE A 63 -18.14 -4.99 -12.00
C ILE A 63 -18.42 -6.49 -12.03
N SER A 64 -19.66 -6.81 -11.64
CA SER A 64 -20.13 -8.17 -11.37
C SER A 64 -20.08 -9.14 -12.55
N VAL A 65 -20.01 -8.64 -13.78
CA VAL A 65 -19.92 -9.46 -15.01
C VAL A 65 -18.56 -10.12 -15.23
N SER A 66 -17.54 -9.80 -14.43
CA SER A 66 -16.16 -10.30 -14.65
C SER A 66 -15.33 -10.60 -13.39
N SER A 67 -15.83 -10.38 -12.18
CA SER A 67 -15.08 -10.52 -10.90
C SER A 67 -13.79 -9.68 -10.82
N THR A 68 -13.69 -8.65 -11.64
CA THR A 68 -12.41 -7.96 -11.94
C THR A 68 -11.90 -7.06 -10.83
N THR A 69 -12.74 -6.67 -9.86
CA THR A 69 -12.24 -6.02 -8.63
C THR A 69 -11.90 -7.07 -7.58
N GLN A 70 -10.65 -7.51 -7.64
CA GLN A 70 -10.10 -8.63 -6.87
C GLN A 70 -9.81 -8.29 -5.40
N TRP A 71 -10.65 -7.49 -4.72
CA TRP A 71 -10.31 -6.91 -3.40
C TRP A 71 -11.49 -6.71 -2.42
N SER A 72 -12.59 -7.45 -2.56
CA SER A 72 -13.69 -7.53 -1.58
C SER A 72 -14.13 -6.18 -0.97
N GLN A 73 -14.40 -5.17 -1.79
CA GLN A 73 -14.48 -3.74 -1.37
C GLN A 73 -15.37 -3.51 -0.14
N GLN A 74 -16.56 -4.12 -0.06
CA GLN A 74 -17.45 -3.94 1.09
C GLN A 74 -16.86 -4.47 2.42
N ALA A 75 -16.07 -5.56 2.37
CA ALA A 75 -15.38 -6.11 3.54
C ALA A 75 -14.15 -5.27 3.93
N ARG A 76 -13.43 -4.71 2.95
CA ARG A 76 -12.37 -3.72 3.22
C ARG A 76 -12.94 -2.45 3.85
N ALA A 77 -14.03 -1.92 3.30
CA ALA A 77 -14.74 -0.75 3.82
C ALA A 77 -15.24 -0.94 5.27
N GLU A 78 -15.75 -2.14 5.59
CA GLU A 78 -16.12 -2.51 6.96
C GLU A 78 -14.91 -2.48 7.90
N LYS A 79 -13.85 -3.23 7.58
CA LYS A 79 -12.62 -3.29 8.40
C LYS A 79 -11.87 -1.96 8.50
N LEU A 80 -11.90 -1.13 7.45
CA LEU A 80 -11.31 0.21 7.44
C LEU A 80 -12.10 1.16 8.35
N GLY A 81 -13.43 1.17 8.25
CA GLY A 81 -14.26 1.98 9.14
C GLY A 81 -14.21 1.56 10.62
N GLU A 82 -13.83 0.31 10.90
CA GLU A 82 -13.55 -0.20 12.25
C GLU A 82 -12.15 0.14 12.76
N ALA A 83 -11.22 0.53 11.87
CA ALA A 83 -9.81 0.69 12.21
C ALA A 83 -9.60 1.83 13.22
N SER A 84 -8.95 1.51 14.34
CA SER A 84 -8.77 2.44 15.47
C SER A 84 -8.01 3.70 15.10
N PHE A 85 -7.03 3.62 14.19
CA PHE A 85 -6.19 4.75 13.80
C PHE A 85 -6.99 5.92 13.21
N LEU A 86 -8.09 5.66 12.48
CA LEU A 86 -8.94 6.70 11.91
C LEU A 86 -9.54 7.63 12.98
N LYS A 87 -9.71 7.16 14.22
CA LYS A 87 -10.33 7.93 15.30
C LYS A 87 -9.43 9.05 15.84
N ASN A 88 -8.15 9.05 15.48
CA ASN A 88 -7.15 10.03 15.92
C ASN A 88 -7.31 11.40 15.25
N TYR A 89 -8.03 11.50 14.13
CA TYR A 89 -8.10 12.69 13.27
C TYR A 89 -9.36 13.53 13.51
N ASP A 90 -9.30 14.82 13.24
CA ASP A 90 -10.44 15.75 13.26
C ASP A 90 -11.29 15.63 11.99
N VAL A 91 -10.62 15.48 10.85
CA VAL A 91 -11.21 15.37 9.52
C VAL A 91 -10.47 14.32 8.70
N LEU A 92 -11.23 13.50 7.96
CA LEU A 92 -10.75 12.55 6.96
C LEU A 92 -11.07 13.09 5.56
N LEU A 93 -10.06 13.18 4.71
CA LEU A 93 -10.15 13.48 3.28
C LEU A 93 -9.97 12.16 2.54
N LEU A 94 -11.05 11.58 2.01
CA LEU A 94 -11.02 10.24 1.42
C LEU A 94 -11.14 10.31 -0.10
N GLN A 95 -10.36 9.47 -0.80
CA GLN A 95 -10.38 9.32 -2.25
C GLN A 95 -10.71 7.87 -2.65
N GLU A 96 -11.09 7.67 -3.91
CA GLU A 96 -11.53 6.38 -4.50
C GLU A 96 -12.66 5.64 -3.78
N CYS A 97 -13.54 6.35 -3.09
CA CYS A 97 -14.84 5.84 -2.61
C CYS A 97 -15.84 5.64 -3.78
N PHE A 98 -15.41 5.01 -4.88
CA PHE A 98 -16.19 4.88 -6.12
C PHE A 98 -17.35 3.89 -5.98
N ASP A 99 -17.11 2.71 -5.39
CA ASP A 99 -18.14 1.70 -5.22
C ASP A 99 -19.22 2.19 -4.25
N ASN A 100 -20.43 2.39 -4.77
CA ASN A 100 -21.54 2.94 -4.00
C ASN A 100 -21.89 2.10 -2.76
N ALA A 101 -21.72 0.77 -2.78
CA ALA A 101 -22.05 -0.09 -1.66
C ALA A 101 -20.95 -0.04 -0.59
N ALA A 102 -19.68 -0.16 -0.99
CA ALA A 102 -18.53 -0.09 -0.09
C ALA A 102 -18.36 1.32 0.51
N ALA A 103 -18.53 2.37 -0.28
CA ALA A 103 -18.52 3.75 0.22
C ALA A 103 -19.62 3.96 1.28
N ASN A 104 -20.85 3.51 1.02
CA ASN A 104 -21.94 3.58 2.01
C ASN A 104 -21.65 2.76 3.28
N LYS A 105 -21.04 1.58 3.15
CA LYS A 105 -20.60 0.74 4.26
C LYS A 105 -19.52 1.42 5.12
N LEU A 106 -18.51 2.04 4.49
CA LEU A 106 -17.47 2.82 5.17
C LEU A 106 -18.08 4.01 5.92
N ARG A 107 -18.90 4.81 5.23
CA ARG A 107 -19.63 5.97 5.81
C ARG A 107 -20.39 5.59 7.07
N GLN A 108 -21.17 4.51 7.03
CA GLN A 108 -21.94 3.99 8.18
C GLN A 108 -21.04 3.63 9.37
N LYS A 109 -19.90 3.00 9.14
CA LYS A 109 -18.93 2.67 10.20
C LYS A 109 -18.21 3.91 10.76
N LEU A 110 -18.02 4.94 9.95
CA LEU A 110 -17.44 6.22 10.38
C LEU A 110 -18.40 7.10 11.19
N LEU A 111 -19.72 7.03 10.97
CA LEU A 111 -20.72 7.92 11.62
C LEU A 111 -20.57 8.09 13.15
N PRO A 112 -20.26 7.05 13.97
CA PRO A 112 -20.10 7.19 15.42
C PRO A 112 -18.88 8.01 15.87
N THR A 113 -17.97 8.37 14.96
CA THR A 113 -16.81 9.24 15.23
C THR A 113 -16.79 10.48 14.33
N PHE A 114 -17.28 10.35 13.09
CA PHE A 114 -17.35 11.42 12.09
C PHE A 114 -18.81 11.58 11.63
N PRO A 115 -19.67 12.24 12.44
CA PRO A 115 -21.10 12.37 12.16
C PRO A 115 -21.40 13.35 11.02
N TYR A 116 -20.49 14.27 10.71
CA TYR A 116 -20.65 15.25 9.62
C TYR A 116 -19.91 14.76 8.38
N GLN A 117 -20.64 14.37 7.33
CA GLN A 117 -20.06 13.78 6.12
C GLN A 117 -20.66 14.43 4.87
N THR A 118 -19.82 14.81 3.89
CA THR A 118 -20.29 15.20 2.55
C THR A 118 -20.93 13.98 1.87
N PRO A 119 -21.73 14.13 0.79
CA PRO A 119 -21.96 13.03 -0.16
C PRO A 119 -20.64 12.57 -0.82
N VAL A 120 -20.67 11.51 -1.63
CA VAL A 120 -19.54 11.22 -2.53
C VAL A 120 -19.61 12.17 -3.74
N LEU A 121 -18.46 12.72 -4.12
CA LEU A 121 -18.29 13.62 -5.26
C LEU A 121 -18.87 13.00 -6.53
N GLY A 122 -19.66 13.73 -7.31
CA GLY A 122 -20.24 13.23 -8.56
C GLY A 122 -21.32 12.15 -8.42
N GLN A 123 -21.58 11.63 -7.21
CA GLN A 123 -22.62 10.61 -6.98
C GLN A 123 -24.04 11.20 -7.04
N THR A 124 -24.20 12.43 -6.58
CA THR A 124 -25.46 13.18 -6.60
C THR A 124 -25.22 14.68 -6.45
N LYS A 125 -26.23 15.50 -6.79
CA LYS A 125 -26.28 16.94 -6.48
C LYS A 125 -26.93 17.21 -5.11
N ASN A 126 -27.67 16.25 -4.56
CA ASN A 126 -28.35 16.38 -3.28
C ASN A 126 -27.35 16.28 -2.11
N GLY A 127 -27.56 17.08 -1.06
CA GLY A 127 -26.65 17.15 0.09
C GLY A 127 -25.39 18.01 -0.12
N TRP A 128 -25.25 18.64 -1.29
CA TRP A 128 -24.30 19.72 -1.53
C TRP A 128 -25.02 21.08 -1.49
N ASN A 129 -24.35 22.13 -1.02
CA ASN A 129 -24.85 23.50 -1.15
C ASN A 129 -24.71 24.00 -2.58
N ASN A 130 -23.62 23.64 -3.27
CA ASN A 130 -23.36 24.00 -4.66
C ASN A 130 -22.72 22.82 -5.41
N THR A 131 -22.99 22.74 -6.71
CA THR A 131 -22.30 21.85 -7.65
C THR A 131 -21.74 22.70 -8.79
N PHE A 132 -20.44 22.59 -9.03
CA PHE A 132 -19.70 23.38 -10.03
C PHE A 132 -18.98 22.47 -11.03
N GLY A 133 -18.54 23.06 -12.14
CA GLY A 133 -17.73 22.39 -13.14
C GLY A 133 -18.54 21.50 -14.08
N ASP A 134 -17.86 20.52 -14.69
CA ASP A 134 -18.40 19.71 -15.79
C ASP A 134 -19.14 18.47 -15.29
N TRP A 135 -20.36 18.66 -14.80
CA TRP A 135 -21.24 17.55 -14.44
C TRP A 135 -21.75 16.84 -15.71
N ARG A 136 -21.27 15.61 -15.94
CA ARG A 136 -21.66 14.75 -17.05
C ARG A 136 -22.66 13.68 -16.59
N GLU A 137 -23.76 13.50 -17.32
CA GLU A 137 -24.68 12.37 -17.11
C GLU A 137 -24.09 11.07 -17.71
N ILE A 138 -24.65 9.91 -17.34
CA ILE A 138 -24.21 8.58 -17.85
C ILE A 138 -24.21 8.54 -19.39
N SER A 139 -25.24 9.12 -20.03
CA SER A 139 -25.36 9.24 -21.49
C SER A 139 -24.35 10.18 -22.15
N SER A 140 -23.54 10.89 -21.35
CA SER A 140 -22.48 11.81 -21.79
C SER A 140 -21.12 11.48 -21.15
N GLY A 141 -20.91 10.22 -20.76
CA GLY A 141 -19.63 9.71 -20.27
C GLY A 141 -19.42 9.81 -18.76
N GLY A 142 -20.39 10.32 -17.98
CA GLY A 142 -20.37 10.25 -16.51
C GLY A 142 -20.74 8.85 -16.00
N LEU A 143 -19.91 7.85 -16.31
CA LEU A 143 -20.18 6.44 -15.96
C LEU A 143 -19.83 6.14 -14.50
N GLU A 144 -18.78 6.78 -14.00
CA GLU A 144 -18.30 6.68 -12.63
C GLU A 144 -18.43 8.01 -11.87
N ASN A 145 -18.66 7.95 -10.56
CA ASN A 145 -18.60 9.12 -9.69
C ASN A 145 -17.14 9.60 -9.50
N GLY A 146 -16.93 10.62 -8.68
CA GLY A 146 -15.60 11.20 -8.45
C GLY A 146 -14.76 10.54 -7.36
N GLY A 147 -15.31 9.60 -6.58
CA GLY A 147 -14.62 8.86 -5.52
C GLY A 147 -14.19 9.68 -4.30
N VAL A 148 -14.36 11.00 -4.30
CA VAL A 148 -13.92 11.89 -3.22
C VAL A 148 -15.03 12.08 -2.18
N MET A 149 -14.72 12.03 -0.89
CA MET A 149 -15.61 12.52 0.17
C MET A 149 -14.83 13.06 1.38
N ILE A 150 -15.51 13.82 2.25
CA ILE A 150 -14.94 14.34 3.50
C ILE A 150 -15.82 13.92 4.68
N ALA A 151 -15.20 13.48 5.76
CA ALA A 151 -15.84 13.11 7.02
C ALA A 151 -15.19 13.85 8.20
N SER A 152 -16.00 14.45 9.08
CA SER A 152 -15.57 15.42 10.10
C SER A 152 -16.19 15.13 11.47
N LYS A 153 -15.39 15.31 12.54
CA LYS A 153 -15.88 15.40 13.93
C LYS A 153 -16.67 16.69 14.18
N TYR A 154 -16.38 17.74 13.40
CA TYR A 154 -16.86 19.10 13.58
C TYR A 154 -17.97 19.47 12.59
N PRO A 155 -18.96 20.31 12.97
CA PRO A 155 -20.05 20.72 12.08
C PRO A 155 -19.55 21.36 10.80
N ILE A 156 -20.14 20.95 9.67
CA ILE A 156 -19.90 21.54 8.34
C ILE A 156 -20.94 22.65 8.10
N GLU A 157 -20.51 23.90 7.93
CA GLU A 157 -21.38 25.03 7.55
C GLU A 157 -21.70 25.05 6.06
N ARG A 158 -20.74 24.63 5.22
CA ARG A 158 -20.83 24.65 3.76
C ARG A 158 -20.10 23.47 3.18
N THR A 159 -20.71 22.81 2.20
CA THR A 159 -20.19 21.68 1.44
C THR A 159 -20.47 21.89 -0.05
N ASP A 160 -19.42 22.08 -0.85
CA ASP A 160 -19.53 22.27 -2.30
C ASP A 160 -18.74 21.18 -3.04
N GLN A 161 -19.24 20.75 -4.20
CA GLN A 161 -18.49 19.90 -5.13
C GLN A 161 -18.11 20.64 -6.40
N TYR A 162 -16.92 20.35 -6.93
CA TYR A 162 -16.47 20.79 -8.23
C TYR A 162 -16.02 19.58 -9.05
N ILE A 163 -16.65 19.36 -10.22
CA ILE A 163 -16.27 18.30 -11.15
C ILE A 163 -15.31 18.88 -12.20
N PHE A 164 -14.16 18.24 -12.41
CA PHE A 164 -13.22 18.69 -13.44
C PHE A 164 -13.78 18.41 -14.85
N PRO A 165 -13.38 19.22 -15.86
CA PRO A 165 -13.45 18.81 -17.26
C PRO A 165 -12.85 17.40 -17.44
N ALA A 166 -13.42 16.61 -18.35
CA ALA A 166 -13.04 15.21 -18.52
C ALA A 166 -11.52 15.02 -18.71
N GLY A 167 -10.98 14.02 -18.00
CA GLY A 167 -9.56 13.65 -18.05
C GLY A 167 -9.17 12.85 -19.29
N CYS A 168 -8.16 11.99 -19.14
CA CYS A 168 -7.72 11.05 -20.17
C CYS A 168 -7.79 9.60 -19.67
N ASP A 169 -7.85 8.68 -20.64
CA ASP A 169 -7.96 7.23 -20.40
C ASP A 169 -9.15 6.90 -19.49
N PHE A 170 -9.04 6.00 -18.49
CA PHE A 170 -10.19 5.63 -17.65
C PHE A 170 -10.76 6.80 -16.83
N ASP A 171 -9.92 7.77 -16.43
CA ASP A 171 -10.35 8.93 -15.65
C ASP A 171 -11.34 9.83 -16.43
N ALA A 172 -11.33 9.79 -17.77
CA ALA A 172 -12.29 10.51 -18.61
C ALA A 172 -13.76 10.08 -18.37
N LEU A 173 -13.96 8.83 -17.92
CA LEU A 173 -15.28 8.24 -17.64
C LEU A 173 -15.77 8.50 -16.19
N SER A 174 -14.93 9.14 -15.38
CA SER A 174 -15.21 9.46 -13.98
C SER A 174 -15.61 10.93 -13.80
N LEU A 175 -16.37 11.22 -12.75
CA LEU A 175 -16.67 12.59 -12.31
C LEU A 175 -15.62 13.09 -11.30
N LYS A 176 -14.33 12.83 -11.57
CA LYS A 176 -13.18 13.31 -10.77
C LYS A 176 -13.19 14.85 -10.62
N GLY A 177 -12.58 15.32 -9.53
CA GLY A 177 -12.78 16.69 -9.05
C GLY A 177 -12.29 16.87 -7.62
N PHE A 178 -12.87 17.86 -6.94
CA PHE A 178 -12.64 18.09 -5.52
C PHE A 178 -13.93 18.39 -4.75
N ALA A 179 -13.95 17.96 -3.48
CA ALA A 179 -14.93 18.34 -2.49
C ALA A 179 -14.34 19.44 -1.60
N TYR A 180 -15.10 20.50 -1.35
CA TYR A 180 -14.75 21.57 -0.42
C TYR A 180 -15.72 21.57 0.76
N VAL A 181 -15.20 21.67 1.98
CA VAL A 181 -15.99 21.96 3.18
C VAL A 181 -15.45 23.16 3.94
N ARG A 182 -16.34 23.87 4.63
CA ARG A 182 -15.99 24.77 5.73
C ARG A 182 -16.58 24.24 7.03
N ILE A 183 -15.73 23.98 8.02
CA ILE A 183 -16.13 23.51 9.35
C ILE A 183 -15.99 24.60 10.40
N ILE A 184 -16.68 24.47 11.53
CA ILE A 184 -16.40 25.25 12.75
C ILE A 184 -15.67 24.36 13.76
N LYS A 185 -14.43 24.72 14.10
CA LYS A 185 -13.63 24.12 15.17
C LYS A 185 -13.24 25.20 16.18
N ASP A 186 -13.54 24.98 17.45
CA ASP A 186 -13.18 25.87 18.56
C ASP A 186 -13.60 27.35 18.35
N GLY A 187 -14.76 27.55 17.69
CA GLY A 187 -15.31 28.86 17.33
C GLY A 187 -14.74 29.50 16.06
N LYS A 188 -13.73 28.88 15.43
CA LYS A 188 -13.08 29.35 14.19
C LYS A 188 -13.49 28.53 12.98
N ARG A 189 -13.40 29.13 11.80
CA ARG A 189 -13.58 28.45 10.51
C ARG A 189 -12.29 27.84 10.01
N ILE A 190 -12.41 26.62 9.50
CA ILE A 190 -11.34 25.91 8.78
C ILE A 190 -11.94 25.37 7.49
N HIS A 191 -11.21 25.56 6.39
CA HIS A 191 -11.59 25.18 5.04
C HIS A 191 -10.74 24.00 4.63
N LEU A 192 -11.38 22.91 4.22
CA LEU A 192 -10.68 21.71 3.76
C LEU A 192 -11.15 21.33 2.37
N ILE A 193 -10.19 21.08 1.50
CA ILE A 193 -10.39 20.57 0.15
C ILE A 193 -9.85 19.15 0.11
N SER A 194 -10.68 18.19 -0.32
CA SER A 194 -10.27 16.83 -0.69
C SER A 194 -10.27 16.73 -2.21
N VAL A 195 -9.20 16.23 -2.83
CA VAL A 195 -9.07 16.12 -4.29
C VAL A 195 -8.61 14.73 -4.71
N HIS A 196 -9.02 14.28 -5.89
CA HIS A 196 -8.32 13.24 -6.65
C HIS A 196 -8.17 13.74 -8.11
N THR A 197 -6.92 13.99 -8.52
CA THR A 197 -6.55 14.51 -9.84
C THR A 197 -6.42 13.40 -10.89
N GLN A 198 -5.99 13.75 -12.11
CA GLN A 198 -5.71 12.83 -13.21
C GLN A 198 -4.54 11.91 -12.90
N SER A 199 -4.79 10.62 -13.01
CA SER A 199 -3.80 9.56 -12.84
C SER A 199 -2.91 9.36 -14.07
N THR A 200 -1.71 8.83 -13.85
CA THR A 200 -0.73 8.56 -14.91
C THR A 200 -1.05 7.21 -15.57
N GLN A 201 -1.73 7.24 -16.73
CA GLN A 201 -2.19 6.04 -17.43
C GLN A 201 -1.63 5.92 -18.86
N PRO A 202 -1.32 4.71 -19.39
CA PRO A 202 -0.68 4.54 -20.69
C PRO A 202 -1.43 5.16 -21.88
N GLY A 203 -2.76 5.28 -21.84
CA GLY A 203 -3.56 5.91 -22.88
C GLY A 203 -3.43 7.44 -22.92
N CYS A 204 -3.01 8.08 -21.82
CA CYS A 204 -2.84 9.53 -21.71
C CYS A 204 -1.63 10.08 -22.48
N LYS A 205 -0.56 9.28 -22.62
CA LYS A 205 0.64 9.58 -23.44
C LYS A 205 1.34 10.91 -23.07
N GLY A 206 1.44 11.24 -21.78
CA GLY A 206 2.10 12.46 -21.29
C GLY A 206 1.14 13.63 -21.01
N LYS A 207 -0.11 13.56 -21.48
CA LYS A 207 -1.12 14.62 -21.28
C LYS A 207 -1.59 14.74 -19.83
N GLU A 208 -1.41 13.70 -19.03
CA GLU A 208 -1.75 13.69 -17.61
C GLU A 208 -1.13 14.87 -16.84
N VAL A 209 0.10 15.27 -17.18
CA VAL A 209 0.80 16.43 -16.57
C VAL A 209 0.10 17.75 -16.90
N GLU A 210 -0.36 17.93 -18.14
CA GLU A 210 -1.08 19.13 -18.57
C GLU A 210 -2.48 19.19 -17.93
N ILE A 211 -3.15 18.03 -17.85
CA ILE A 211 -4.48 17.91 -17.23
C ILE A 211 -4.39 18.19 -15.73
N ARG A 212 -3.42 17.61 -15.01
CA ARG A 212 -3.19 17.91 -13.58
C ARG A 212 -2.90 19.40 -13.35
N ALA A 213 -2.06 20.02 -14.18
CA ALA A 213 -1.81 21.46 -14.11
C ALA A 213 -3.10 22.31 -14.27
N GLN A 214 -3.98 21.93 -15.20
CA GLN A 214 -5.29 22.59 -15.37
C GLN A 214 -6.20 22.37 -14.15
N GLN A 215 -6.29 21.14 -13.64
CA GLN A 215 -7.09 20.77 -12.47
C GLN A 215 -6.66 21.54 -11.20
N LEU A 216 -5.35 21.67 -10.98
CA LEU A 216 -4.78 22.49 -9.90
C LEU A 216 -5.15 23.97 -10.07
N GLY A 217 -5.05 24.51 -11.29
CA GLY A 217 -5.42 25.89 -11.60
C GLY A 217 -6.92 26.16 -11.39
N ILE A 218 -7.79 25.20 -11.73
CA ILE A 218 -9.24 25.25 -11.48
C ILE A 218 -9.52 25.27 -9.97
N MET A 219 -8.90 24.36 -9.21
CA MET A 219 -9.08 24.27 -7.76
C MET A 219 -8.63 25.55 -7.03
N LYS A 220 -7.47 26.09 -7.40
CA LYS A 220 -7.00 27.40 -6.90
C LYS A 220 -7.97 28.53 -7.25
N SER A 221 -8.40 28.60 -8.52
CA SER A 221 -9.33 29.63 -9.01
C SER A 221 -10.71 29.58 -8.36
N TYR A 222 -11.14 28.41 -7.86
CA TYR A 222 -12.34 28.28 -7.05
C TYR A 222 -12.14 28.84 -5.64
N ILE A 223 -11.06 28.47 -4.96
CA ILE A 223 -10.76 28.94 -3.59
C ILE A 223 -10.56 30.46 -3.54
N ASP A 224 -9.84 31.03 -4.50
CA ASP A 224 -9.64 32.49 -4.55
C ASP A 224 -10.97 33.25 -4.68
N LYS A 225 -11.95 32.71 -5.43
CA LYS A 225 -13.28 33.29 -5.58
C LYS A 225 -14.15 33.20 -4.32
N LEU A 226 -13.77 32.40 -3.34
CA LEU A 226 -14.46 32.36 -2.04
C LEU A 226 -14.13 33.57 -1.16
N ASN A 227 -13.06 34.31 -1.46
CA ASN A 227 -12.60 35.49 -0.70
C ASN A 227 -12.49 35.18 0.81
N ILE A 228 -11.82 34.07 1.14
CA ILE A 228 -11.65 33.59 2.52
C ILE A 228 -10.78 34.59 3.30
N PRO A 229 -11.15 34.95 4.55
CA PRO A 229 -10.32 35.80 5.40
C PRO A 229 -8.93 35.22 5.65
N ALA A 230 -7.91 36.08 5.70
CA ALA A 230 -6.52 35.66 5.88
C ALA A 230 -6.22 35.03 7.26
N ASP A 231 -7.15 35.15 8.22
CA ASP A 231 -7.09 34.55 9.56
C ASP A 231 -7.93 33.26 9.70
N GLU A 232 -8.67 32.84 8.67
CA GLU A 232 -9.27 31.51 8.55
C GLU A 232 -8.24 30.55 7.88
N MET A 233 -8.23 29.26 8.26
CA MET A 233 -7.22 28.30 7.76
C MET A 233 -7.70 27.56 6.52
N VAL A 234 -6.85 27.41 5.50
CA VAL A 234 -7.17 26.70 4.24
C VAL A 234 -6.21 25.55 4.00
N VAL A 235 -6.75 24.33 3.95
CA VAL A 235 -6.06 23.06 3.80
C VAL A 235 -6.45 22.40 2.47
N TYR A 236 -5.46 22.07 1.64
CA TYR A 236 -5.66 21.22 0.46
C TYR A 236 -5.08 19.84 0.75
N GLY A 237 -5.85 18.76 0.63
CA GLY A 237 -5.33 17.41 0.75
C GLY A 237 -5.97 16.44 -0.23
N GLY A 238 -5.31 15.32 -0.47
CA GLY A 238 -5.79 14.33 -1.43
C GLY A 238 -4.68 13.50 -2.04
N ASP A 239 -5.08 12.66 -2.98
CA ASP A 239 -4.19 12.08 -3.97
C ASP A 239 -4.03 13.09 -5.12
N PHE A 240 -2.81 13.59 -5.28
CA PHE A 240 -2.47 14.56 -6.33
C PHE A 240 -1.86 13.91 -7.57
N ASN A 241 -1.56 12.60 -7.55
CA ASN A 241 -0.90 11.86 -8.62
C ASN A 241 0.39 12.54 -9.15
N ILE A 242 1.09 13.26 -8.26
CA ILE A 242 2.31 14.00 -8.55
C ILE A 242 3.43 13.50 -7.64
N ILE A 243 4.42 12.84 -8.22
CA ILE A 243 5.57 12.29 -7.50
C ILE A 243 6.38 13.43 -6.87
N LYS A 244 6.64 13.35 -5.56
CA LYS A 244 7.32 14.41 -4.75
C LYS A 244 8.62 14.92 -5.36
N ASP A 245 9.43 14.04 -5.93
CA ASP A 245 10.76 14.37 -6.46
C ASP A 245 10.76 14.58 -7.99
N SER A 246 9.58 14.83 -8.57
CA SER A 246 9.42 15.11 -10.02
C SER A 246 9.48 16.61 -10.36
N PRO A 247 9.73 16.98 -11.64
CA PRO A 247 9.60 18.36 -12.13
C PRO A 247 8.18 18.95 -12.10
N GLU A 248 7.16 18.18 -11.71
CA GLU A 248 5.78 18.63 -11.58
C GLU A 248 5.45 19.12 -10.15
N TYR A 249 6.04 18.49 -9.14
CA TYR A 249 5.86 18.85 -7.72
C TYR A 249 6.07 20.34 -7.39
N PRO A 250 7.18 21.01 -7.78
CA PRO A 250 7.36 22.44 -7.48
C PRO A 250 6.31 23.33 -8.18
N LYS A 251 5.78 22.90 -9.34
CA LYS A 251 4.71 23.61 -10.05
C LYS A 251 3.37 23.48 -9.32
N MET A 252 3.09 22.33 -8.70
CA MET A 252 1.94 22.15 -7.82
C MET A 252 1.98 23.10 -6.62
N LEU A 253 3.12 23.19 -5.93
CA LEU A 253 3.29 24.12 -4.80
C LEU A 253 3.07 25.58 -5.23
N GLN A 254 3.62 25.96 -6.39
CA GLN A 254 3.46 27.30 -6.96
C GLN A 254 2.00 27.61 -7.30
N THR A 255 1.32 26.73 -8.06
CA THR A 255 -0.07 26.92 -8.50
C THR A 255 -1.04 27.01 -7.33
N LEU A 256 -0.90 26.17 -6.30
CA LEU A 256 -1.78 26.23 -5.12
C LEU A 256 -1.42 27.38 -4.16
N ASN A 257 -0.26 28.04 -4.35
CA ASN A 257 0.37 28.97 -3.41
C ASN A 257 0.45 28.36 -1.99
N VAL A 258 1.13 27.23 -1.87
CA VAL A 258 1.38 26.50 -0.62
C VAL A 258 2.89 26.38 -0.37
N ASN A 259 3.27 26.08 0.87
CA ASN A 259 4.63 25.64 1.20
C ASN A 259 4.70 24.11 1.13
N ALA A 260 5.90 23.56 0.89
CA ALA A 260 6.15 22.15 1.18
C ALA A 260 5.99 21.89 2.69
N PRO A 261 5.34 20.79 3.10
CA PRO A 261 5.31 20.37 4.50
C PRO A 261 6.67 19.81 4.92
N VAL A 262 6.91 19.72 6.23
CA VAL A 262 7.98 18.87 6.75
C VAL A 262 7.56 17.41 6.56
N TYR A 263 8.21 16.71 5.63
CA TYR A 263 7.96 15.28 5.40
C TYR A 263 8.56 14.42 6.52
N LYS A 264 7.76 13.47 7.00
CA LYS A 264 8.08 12.44 7.99
C LYS A 264 7.35 11.15 7.61
N GLY A 265 7.68 10.05 8.28
CA GLY A 265 7.05 8.78 7.97
C GLY A 265 7.71 8.07 6.79
N LEU A 266 6.93 7.26 6.08
CA LEU A 266 7.38 6.51 4.91
C LEU A 266 7.86 7.41 3.76
N SER A 267 8.83 6.89 2.99
CA SER A 267 9.35 7.53 1.77
C SER A 267 8.35 7.64 0.62
N SER A 268 7.24 6.92 0.72
CA SER A 268 6.31 6.58 -0.35
C SER A 268 4.91 6.41 0.22
N THR A 269 3.90 6.89 -0.50
CA THR A 269 2.47 6.70 -0.20
C THR A 269 1.87 5.60 -1.06
N TRP A 270 2.44 5.33 -2.24
CA TRP A 270 2.12 4.17 -3.06
C TRP A 270 3.38 3.30 -3.20
N ASP A 271 3.38 2.12 -2.58
CA ASP A 271 4.61 1.33 -2.37
C ASP A 271 4.52 -0.10 -2.93
N THR A 272 4.99 -0.26 -4.16
CA THR A 272 5.06 -1.55 -4.89
C THR A 272 5.96 -2.61 -4.24
N LYS A 273 6.79 -2.25 -3.25
CA LYS A 273 7.67 -3.18 -2.53
C LYS A 273 7.03 -3.69 -1.24
N THR A 274 6.26 -2.87 -0.52
CA THR A 274 5.72 -3.21 0.80
C THR A 274 4.21 -3.38 0.85
N ASN A 275 3.44 -2.73 -0.03
CA ASN A 275 1.99 -2.88 -0.07
C ASN A 275 1.58 -4.09 -0.92
N THR A 276 0.83 -5.03 -0.34
CA THR A 276 0.46 -6.28 -1.04
C THR A 276 -0.46 -6.01 -2.23
N MET A 277 -1.32 -5.00 -2.15
CA MET A 277 -2.31 -4.66 -3.18
C MET A 277 -1.64 -3.93 -4.36
N ALA A 278 -0.76 -2.94 -4.09
CA ALA A 278 -0.02 -2.24 -5.14
C ALA A 278 0.91 -3.21 -5.90
N SER A 279 1.68 -4.00 -5.16
CA SER A 279 2.65 -4.97 -5.72
C SER A 279 2.02 -6.09 -6.56
N TYR A 280 0.73 -6.38 -6.36
CA TYR A 280 0.03 -7.44 -7.09
C TYR A 280 -0.21 -7.05 -8.56
N HIS A 281 -0.65 -5.81 -8.80
CA HIS A 281 -0.84 -5.26 -10.15
C HIS A 281 0.46 -4.68 -10.73
N TYR A 282 1.33 -4.13 -9.88
CA TYR A 282 2.54 -3.41 -10.25
C TYR A 282 3.78 -3.97 -9.52
N PRO A 283 4.36 -5.10 -9.99
CA PRO A 283 5.43 -5.78 -9.26
C PRO A 283 6.72 -4.97 -9.17
N TYR A 284 7.33 -4.97 -7.98
CA TYR A 284 8.68 -4.46 -7.73
C TYR A 284 9.74 -5.49 -8.17
N PRO A 285 10.88 -5.09 -8.78
CA PRO A 285 11.36 -3.72 -9.00
C PRO A 285 11.00 -3.10 -10.36
N ALA A 286 10.16 -3.75 -11.17
CA ALA A 286 9.78 -3.23 -12.49
C ALA A 286 8.98 -1.92 -12.38
N ASN A 287 8.18 -1.78 -11.31
CA ASN A 287 7.44 -0.58 -10.97
C ASN A 287 8.05 0.03 -9.71
N GLN A 288 8.29 1.34 -9.72
CA GLN A 288 8.91 2.05 -8.60
C GLN A 288 7.89 2.43 -7.50
N ARG A 289 8.38 3.03 -6.42
CA ARG A 289 7.59 3.44 -5.25
C ARG A 289 7.44 4.96 -5.30
N GLU A 290 6.24 5.45 -5.06
CA GLU A 290 5.88 6.84 -5.33
C GLU A 290 5.28 7.53 -4.09
N TYR A 291 5.38 8.86 -4.04
CA TYR A 291 4.76 9.69 -3.01
C TYR A 291 3.81 10.65 -3.72
N LEU A 292 2.50 10.43 -3.56
CA LEU A 292 1.43 11.01 -4.37
C LEU A 292 0.34 11.70 -3.53
N ASP A 293 0.17 11.25 -2.28
CA ASP A 293 -0.83 11.76 -1.33
C ASP A 293 -0.23 12.88 -0.48
N TYR A 294 -0.92 14.02 -0.35
CA TYR A 294 -0.39 15.19 0.37
C TYR A 294 -1.46 15.90 1.19
N ILE A 295 -1.03 16.70 2.17
CA ILE A 295 -1.85 17.73 2.82
C ILE A 295 -1.04 19.03 2.97
N PHE A 296 -1.43 20.07 2.25
CA PHE A 296 -0.80 21.39 2.21
C PHE A 296 -1.64 22.47 2.90
N VAL A 297 -1.00 23.54 3.38
CA VAL A 297 -1.66 24.76 3.90
C VAL A 297 -1.39 25.95 2.98
N SER A 298 -2.41 26.76 2.71
CA SER A 298 -2.30 27.93 1.83
C SER A 298 -1.52 29.08 2.46
N LYS A 299 -0.55 29.63 1.73
CA LYS A 299 0.28 30.78 2.16
C LYS A 299 -0.46 32.12 2.22
N ALA A 300 -1.67 32.21 1.69
CA ALA A 300 -2.49 33.43 1.67
C ALA A 300 -3.49 33.52 2.85
N HIS A 301 -3.45 32.53 3.76
CA HIS A 301 -4.43 32.28 4.80
C HIS A 301 -3.72 31.99 6.13
N LEU A 302 -4.42 31.49 7.15
CA LEU A 302 -3.78 31.18 8.45
C LEU A 302 -2.78 30.02 8.31
N VAL A 303 -1.49 30.36 8.22
CA VAL A 303 -0.36 29.40 8.20
C VAL A 303 0.10 29.11 9.63
N PRO A 304 0.14 27.83 10.07
CA PRO A 304 0.72 27.46 11.35
C PRO A 304 2.26 27.53 11.33
N ALA A 305 2.88 27.75 12.49
CA ALA A 305 4.34 27.89 12.61
C ALA A 305 5.13 26.62 12.20
N LEU A 306 4.47 25.46 12.20
CA LEU A 306 4.95 24.21 11.63
C LEU A 306 3.78 23.51 10.94
N TRP A 307 4.05 22.82 9.83
CA TRP A 307 3.12 21.87 9.22
C TRP A 307 3.90 20.69 8.68
N GLN A 308 3.49 19.47 9.03
CA GLN A 308 4.15 18.24 8.61
C GLN A 308 3.19 17.27 7.92
N ASN A 309 3.75 16.35 7.13
CA ASN A 309 3.05 15.24 6.50
C ASN A 309 3.73 13.95 6.95
N VAL A 310 3.00 13.09 7.65
CA VAL A 310 3.49 11.80 8.18
C VAL A 310 2.82 10.67 7.40
N ALA A 311 3.55 10.00 6.50
CA ALA A 311 3.06 8.84 5.77
C ALA A 311 3.25 7.55 6.61
N PHE A 312 2.26 6.66 6.66
CA PHE A 312 2.34 5.44 7.50
C PHE A 312 1.50 4.29 6.95
N ASP A 313 1.81 3.06 7.38
CA ASP A 313 1.34 1.78 6.83
C ASP A 313 0.39 1.01 7.78
N PRO A 314 -0.84 1.49 8.04
CA PRO A 314 -1.80 0.78 8.87
C PRO A 314 -2.32 -0.47 8.15
N VAL A 315 -2.44 -1.56 8.90
CA VAL A 315 -2.91 -2.86 8.41
C VAL A 315 -3.93 -3.47 9.36
N SER A 316 -4.83 -4.29 8.83
CA SER A 316 -5.82 -5.01 9.62
C SER A 316 -5.15 -6.11 10.46
N SER A 317 -5.53 -6.21 11.73
CA SER A 317 -5.06 -7.25 12.65
C SER A 317 -5.57 -8.66 12.30
N THR A 318 -6.49 -8.80 11.35
CA THR A 318 -7.00 -10.08 10.84
C THR A 318 -7.08 -10.01 9.32
N LEU A 319 -6.59 -11.05 8.63
CA LEU A 319 -6.50 -11.05 7.17
C LEU A 319 -7.86 -10.78 6.50
N MET A 320 -7.82 -9.99 5.43
CA MET A 320 -8.88 -9.88 4.43
C MET A 320 -8.66 -10.95 3.37
N ASN A 321 -9.73 -11.42 2.74
CA ASN A 321 -9.65 -12.41 1.67
C ASN A 321 -10.69 -12.21 0.56
N TYR A 322 -10.41 -12.82 -0.58
CA TYR A 322 -11.33 -13.07 -1.68
C TYR A 322 -10.97 -14.43 -2.29
N THR A 323 -11.93 -15.10 -2.93
CA THR A 323 -11.69 -16.30 -3.73
C THR A 323 -11.94 -15.96 -5.19
N ASN A 324 -10.99 -16.24 -6.08
CA ASN A 324 -11.13 -15.96 -7.50
C ASN A 324 -12.04 -16.98 -8.21
N LEU A 325 -12.32 -16.78 -9.50
CA LEU A 325 -13.15 -17.69 -10.31
C LEU A 325 -12.55 -19.10 -10.49
N THR A 326 -11.24 -19.31 -10.25
CA THR A 326 -10.61 -20.64 -10.24
C THR A 326 -10.60 -21.30 -8.86
N GLY A 327 -11.29 -20.72 -7.87
CA GLY A 327 -11.36 -21.25 -6.51
C GLY A 327 -10.06 -21.08 -5.72
N ASP A 328 -9.16 -20.18 -6.16
CA ASP A 328 -7.91 -19.86 -5.47
C ASP A 328 -8.17 -18.71 -4.45
N PRO A 329 -7.88 -18.92 -3.15
CA PRO A 329 -8.05 -17.88 -2.14
C PRO A 329 -6.83 -16.95 -2.08
N TYR A 330 -7.09 -15.66 -1.96
CA TYR A 330 -6.11 -14.59 -1.82
C TYR A 330 -6.29 -13.92 -0.47
N TYR A 331 -5.19 -13.45 0.12
CA TYR A 331 -5.17 -12.85 1.45
C TYR A 331 -4.32 -11.58 1.48
N TRP A 332 -4.70 -10.59 2.29
CA TRP A 332 -3.92 -9.37 2.50
C TRP A 332 -4.32 -8.69 3.83
N ALA A 333 -3.54 -7.70 4.25
CA ALA A 333 -3.80 -6.92 5.47
C ALA A 333 -3.86 -5.40 5.25
N ASP A 334 -3.30 -4.89 4.14
CA ASP A 334 -3.42 -3.49 3.74
C ASP A 334 -4.89 -3.11 3.49
N TYR A 335 -5.31 -1.89 3.87
CA TYR A 335 -6.69 -1.45 3.65
C TYR A 335 -6.94 -0.93 2.22
N SER A 336 -5.89 -0.47 1.57
CA SER A 336 -5.82 0.13 0.24
C SER A 336 -4.44 -0.21 -0.37
N ASP A 337 -4.23 0.04 -1.66
CA ASP A 337 -2.90 -0.04 -2.29
C ASP A 337 -2.03 1.20 -2.01
N HIS A 338 -2.68 2.34 -1.71
CA HIS A 338 -2.06 3.49 -1.06
C HIS A 338 -1.90 3.31 0.46
N TYR A 339 -1.06 4.17 1.03
CA TYR A 339 -0.83 4.42 2.46
C TYR A 339 -1.28 5.84 2.81
N PRO A 340 -2.00 6.05 3.93
CA PRO A 340 -2.49 7.36 4.33
C PRO A 340 -1.38 8.32 4.77
N VAL A 341 -1.69 9.62 4.69
CA VAL A 341 -0.84 10.72 5.17
C VAL A 341 -1.57 11.54 6.22
N GLU A 342 -0.96 11.64 7.40
CA GLU A 342 -1.37 12.52 8.50
C GLU A 342 -0.80 13.94 8.30
N GLY A 343 -1.67 14.94 8.29
CA GLY A 343 -1.33 16.36 8.26
C GLY A 343 -1.60 17.01 9.62
N ASN A 344 -0.56 17.56 10.25
CA ASN A 344 -0.66 18.16 11.58
C ASN A 344 0.35 19.30 11.78
N ILE A 345 0.20 20.06 12.87
CA ILE A 345 1.17 21.08 13.32
C ILE A 345 2.32 20.45 14.12
N TYR A 346 2.01 19.56 15.07
CA TYR A 346 2.98 18.86 15.92
C TYR A 346 2.60 17.38 16.08
N PRO A 347 3.58 16.47 16.26
CA PRO A 347 3.29 15.09 16.64
C PRO A 347 2.60 15.04 18.00
N ASP A 348 1.61 14.17 18.14
CA ASP A 348 1.06 13.78 19.45
C ASP A 348 1.35 12.30 19.74
N GLN A 349 0.90 11.80 20.90
CA GLN A 349 1.12 10.41 21.33
C GLN A 349 0.52 9.34 20.39
N ASN A 350 -0.38 9.74 19.48
CA ASN A 350 -1.00 8.88 18.48
C ASN A 350 -0.40 9.06 17.07
N THR A 351 0.49 10.04 16.86
CA THR A 351 1.19 10.24 15.58
C THR A 351 2.16 9.07 15.33
N PRO A 352 2.07 8.38 14.18
CA PRO A 352 2.96 7.26 13.87
C PRO A 352 4.44 7.65 13.81
N THR A 353 5.29 6.91 14.54
CA THR A 353 6.75 7.14 14.65
C THR A 353 7.60 5.99 14.09
N LYS A 354 6.95 4.91 13.66
CA LYS A 354 7.53 3.67 13.13
C LYS A 354 6.46 2.92 12.34
N SER A 355 6.88 1.98 11.48
CA SER A 355 5.97 1.13 10.71
C SER A 355 4.93 0.43 11.60
N LEU A 356 3.66 0.53 11.23
CA LEU A 356 2.54 -0.19 11.83
C LEU A 356 2.36 -1.59 11.21
N LYS A 357 3.00 -1.85 10.07
CA LYS A 357 3.05 -3.16 9.41
C LYS A 357 4.15 -4.09 9.95
N PHE A 358 5.05 -3.59 10.81
CA PHE A 358 6.16 -4.38 11.36
C PHE A 358 5.70 -5.70 12.01
N ARG A 359 6.31 -6.81 11.59
CA ARG A 359 6.12 -8.15 12.17
C ARG A 359 7.47 -8.86 12.32
N LYS A 360 7.69 -9.49 13.48
CA LYS A 360 8.87 -10.35 13.73
C LYS A 360 8.88 -11.64 12.90
N HIS A 361 7.73 -11.98 12.30
CA HIS A 361 7.52 -13.14 11.43
C HIS A 361 7.71 -12.84 9.93
N ASP A 362 8.16 -11.63 9.61
CA ASP A 362 8.70 -11.27 8.31
C ASP A 362 10.23 -11.35 8.32
N ARG A 363 10.83 -11.62 7.16
CA ARG A 363 12.25 -11.97 7.02
C ARG A 363 12.67 -13.13 7.94
N ILE A 364 11.86 -14.18 7.99
CA ILE A 364 12.28 -15.48 8.55
C ILE A 364 13.20 -16.17 7.55
N SER A 365 14.39 -16.61 8.00
CA SER A 365 15.18 -17.61 7.29
C SER A 365 14.96 -18.99 7.92
N LEU A 366 14.91 -20.03 7.09
CA LEU A 366 14.64 -21.40 7.52
C LEU A 366 15.90 -22.27 7.32
N LYS A 367 16.55 -22.64 8.42
CA LYS A 367 17.83 -23.37 8.42
C LYS A 367 17.60 -24.87 8.58
N SER A 368 17.94 -25.64 7.56
CA SER A 368 17.85 -27.10 7.58
C SER A 368 18.66 -27.70 8.73
N VAL A 369 18.03 -28.56 9.53
CA VAL A 369 18.69 -29.28 10.64
C VAL A 369 19.65 -30.35 10.13
N SER A 370 19.42 -30.93 8.94
CA SER A 370 20.31 -31.93 8.33
C SER A 370 21.56 -31.35 7.66
N THR A 371 21.46 -30.18 7.01
CA THR A 371 22.59 -29.58 6.27
C THR A 371 23.26 -28.38 6.97
N GLY A 372 22.59 -27.77 7.95
CA GLY A 372 23.03 -26.54 8.61
C GLY A 372 22.90 -25.26 7.76
N LYS A 373 22.44 -25.38 6.50
CA LYS A 373 22.27 -24.30 5.52
C LYS A 373 20.83 -23.80 5.50
N TYR A 374 20.60 -22.60 4.95
CA TYR A 374 19.28 -21.98 4.82
C TYR A 374 18.62 -22.31 3.48
N ILE A 375 17.28 -22.45 3.48
CA ILE A 375 16.48 -22.39 2.24
C ILE A 375 16.70 -21.02 1.59
N ASN A 376 16.96 -21.00 0.28
CA ASN A 376 17.18 -19.79 -0.50
C ASN A 376 16.50 -19.84 -1.88
N MET A 377 16.21 -18.67 -2.45
CA MET A 377 15.64 -18.48 -3.80
C MET A 377 16.55 -17.70 -4.74
N ASN A 378 16.16 -17.60 -6.02
CA ASN A 378 16.83 -16.80 -7.04
C ASN A 378 16.09 -15.45 -7.22
N LEU A 379 16.62 -14.36 -6.65
CA LEU A 379 15.99 -13.03 -6.73
C LEU A 379 16.02 -12.38 -8.13
N SER A 380 16.79 -12.96 -9.07
CA SER A 380 16.86 -12.53 -10.48
C SER A 380 15.92 -13.34 -11.39
N LYS A 381 15.44 -14.50 -10.93
CA LYS A 381 14.47 -15.36 -11.61
C LYS A 381 13.54 -15.95 -10.55
N THR A 382 12.44 -15.26 -10.24
CA THR A 382 11.64 -15.56 -9.05
C THR A 382 10.85 -16.87 -9.15
N ASP A 383 10.73 -17.48 -10.32
CA ASP A 383 10.11 -18.79 -10.56
C ASP A 383 11.11 -19.97 -10.53
N ASP A 384 12.35 -19.74 -10.08
CA ASP A 384 13.38 -20.79 -9.97
C ASP A 384 13.18 -21.67 -8.71
N TRP A 385 13.59 -22.93 -8.81
CA TRP A 385 13.44 -23.90 -7.72
C TRP A 385 14.21 -23.49 -6.45
N LEU A 386 13.58 -23.71 -5.29
CA LEU A 386 14.21 -23.47 -4.00
C LEU A 386 15.33 -24.47 -3.73
N THR A 387 16.47 -23.96 -3.27
CA THR A 387 17.65 -24.74 -2.87
C THR A 387 17.96 -24.48 -1.40
N VAL A 388 18.83 -25.32 -0.82
CA VAL A 388 19.28 -25.21 0.57
C VAL A 388 20.80 -25.05 0.58
N SER A 389 21.27 -23.92 0.08
CA SER A 389 22.70 -23.68 -0.22
C SER A 389 23.33 -22.52 0.56
N SER A 390 22.56 -21.50 0.95
CA SER A 390 23.08 -20.34 1.71
C SER A 390 23.61 -20.73 3.09
N THR A 391 24.80 -20.26 3.45
CA THR A 391 25.43 -20.51 4.77
C THR A 391 25.14 -19.43 5.82
N GLN A 392 24.57 -18.30 5.40
CA GLN A 392 24.16 -17.17 6.23
C GLN A 392 22.76 -16.68 5.82
N PRO A 393 21.99 -16.04 6.72
CA PRO A 393 20.72 -15.46 6.38
C PRO A 393 20.91 -14.15 5.60
N ASP A 394 20.49 -14.12 4.33
CA ASP A 394 20.46 -12.94 3.47
C ASP A 394 19.07 -12.75 2.81
N GLU A 395 18.92 -11.70 2.00
CA GLU A 395 17.72 -11.38 1.21
C GLU A 395 17.13 -12.57 0.40
N LYS A 396 17.96 -13.55 0.00
CA LYS A 396 17.52 -14.72 -0.77
C LYS A 396 16.92 -15.80 0.14
N THR A 397 17.21 -15.74 1.44
CA THR A 397 16.67 -16.62 2.48
C THR A 397 15.48 -16.04 3.23
N TRP A 398 15.12 -14.77 2.98
CA TRP A 398 14.09 -14.07 3.74
C TRP A 398 12.68 -14.34 3.22
N PHE A 399 11.87 -14.97 4.06
CA PHE A 399 10.47 -15.26 3.80
C PHE A 399 9.56 -14.56 4.81
N ASN A 400 8.40 -14.13 4.33
CA ASN A 400 7.27 -13.67 5.14
C ASN A 400 6.35 -14.87 5.36
N ILE A 401 6.07 -15.22 6.63
CA ILE A 401 5.20 -16.34 6.98
C ILE A 401 3.99 -15.82 7.76
N ILE A 402 2.79 -16.24 7.36
CA ILE A 402 1.52 -15.75 7.92
C ILE A 402 0.52 -16.90 8.01
N ASN A 403 -0.19 -17.04 9.12
CA ASN A 403 -1.33 -17.96 9.20
C ASN A 403 -2.50 -17.45 8.33
N THR A 404 -3.34 -18.36 7.83
CA THR A 404 -4.40 -18.06 6.83
C THR A 404 -5.82 -18.44 7.28
N GLY A 405 -6.02 -18.79 8.56
CA GLY A 405 -7.34 -19.00 9.14
C GLY A 405 -8.10 -17.69 9.37
N ALA A 406 -9.44 -17.76 9.32
CA ALA A 406 -10.30 -16.58 9.35
C ALA A 406 -10.26 -15.76 10.66
N SER A 407 -9.80 -16.37 11.75
CA SER A 407 -9.64 -15.75 13.08
C SER A 407 -8.18 -15.44 13.45
N ASP A 408 -7.22 -15.71 12.56
CA ASP A 408 -5.80 -15.59 12.90
C ASP A 408 -5.35 -14.13 12.93
N ASN A 409 -4.53 -13.80 13.95
CA ASN A 409 -3.95 -12.47 14.09
C ASN A 409 -2.80 -12.30 13.11
N TYR A 410 -2.88 -11.30 12.24
CA TYR A 410 -1.85 -10.96 11.27
C TYR A 410 -0.46 -10.81 11.90
N PHE A 411 -0.37 -10.25 13.11
CA PHE A 411 0.89 -9.98 13.81
C PHE A 411 1.49 -11.18 14.55
N ASP A 412 0.90 -12.37 14.41
CA ASP A 412 1.30 -13.60 15.10
C ASP A 412 1.61 -14.72 14.09
N LEU A 413 2.24 -15.80 14.56
CA LEU A 413 2.48 -17.02 13.78
C LEU A 413 2.48 -18.24 14.71
N LYS A 414 1.63 -19.22 14.41
CA LYS A 414 1.41 -20.45 15.17
C LYS A 414 1.40 -21.68 14.26
N GLU A 415 1.43 -22.85 14.87
CA GLU A 415 1.07 -24.10 14.20
C GLU A 415 -0.34 -23.99 13.60
N GLY A 416 -0.49 -24.40 12.33
CA GLY A 416 -1.73 -24.25 11.57
C GLY A 416 -1.48 -24.03 10.07
N LEU A 417 -2.55 -23.70 9.34
CA LEU A 417 -2.45 -23.31 7.93
C LEU A 417 -1.62 -22.02 7.80
N VAL A 418 -0.74 -21.98 6.81
CA VAL A 418 0.13 -20.82 6.52
C VAL A 418 0.25 -20.57 5.02
N ARG A 419 0.59 -19.32 4.69
CA ARG A 419 1.29 -19.00 3.45
C ARG A 419 2.73 -18.59 3.75
N VAL A 420 3.60 -18.80 2.77
CA VAL A 420 4.99 -18.34 2.77
C VAL A 420 5.22 -17.56 1.49
N GLU A 421 5.82 -16.37 1.55
CA GLU A 421 6.20 -15.55 0.38
C GLU A 421 7.59 -14.93 0.53
N SER A 422 8.19 -14.47 -0.56
CA SER A 422 9.47 -13.74 -0.51
C SER A 422 9.32 -12.41 0.23
N SER A 423 10.22 -12.09 1.16
CA SER A 423 10.25 -10.77 1.81
C SER A 423 10.65 -9.64 0.85
N GLU A 424 11.42 -9.93 -0.20
CA GLU A 424 11.95 -8.93 -1.14
C GLU A 424 11.24 -8.97 -2.52
N ARG A 425 10.25 -9.88 -2.66
CA ARG A 425 9.37 -10.06 -3.83
C ARG A 425 7.97 -10.51 -3.37
N ILE A 426 7.27 -9.67 -2.60
CA ILE A 426 5.92 -10.00 -2.10
C ILE A 426 4.97 -10.39 -3.25
N ASN A 427 3.90 -11.12 -2.93
CA ASN A 427 3.07 -11.86 -3.90
C ASN A 427 3.77 -13.01 -4.65
N ASN A 428 5.06 -13.31 -4.42
CA ASN A 428 5.70 -14.55 -4.90
C ASN A 428 5.67 -15.60 -3.79
N PHE A 429 4.63 -16.44 -3.80
CA PHE A 429 4.34 -17.41 -2.74
C PHE A 429 5.03 -18.75 -2.99
N TRP A 430 5.37 -19.50 -1.93
CA TRP A 430 5.76 -20.89 -2.08
C TRP A 430 4.66 -21.70 -2.78
N TYR A 431 5.07 -22.39 -3.83
CA TYR A 431 4.27 -23.31 -4.63
C TYR A 431 5.11 -24.55 -4.95
N TRP A 432 4.47 -25.65 -5.36
CA TRP A 432 5.18 -26.83 -5.86
C TRP A 432 4.46 -27.40 -7.08
N GLU A 433 5.20 -28.07 -7.96
CA GLU A 433 4.65 -28.78 -9.11
C GLU A 433 5.28 -30.17 -9.24
N SER A 434 4.49 -31.12 -9.73
CA SER A 434 4.95 -32.48 -10.03
C SER A 434 5.64 -32.49 -11.40
N VAL A 435 6.93 -32.81 -11.44
CA VAL A 435 7.59 -33.12 -12.72
C VAL A 435 7.43 -34.60 -13.05
N SER A 436 7.74 -34.98 -14.29
CA SER A 436 7.55 -36.33 -14.84
C SER A 436 8.25 -37.48 -14.08
N SER A 437 9.12 -37.20 -13.11
CA SER A 437 9.72 -38.19 -12.21
C SER A 437 8.90 -38.48 -10.94
N GLY A 438 7.65 -38.01 -10.86
CA GLY A 438 6.81 -38.15 -9.66
C GLY A 438 7.35 -37.38 -8.45
N SER A 439 8.15 -36.34 -8.71
CA SER A 439 8.84 -35.53 -7.69
C SER A 439 8.25 -34.13 -7.67
N TYR A 440 7.91 -33.65 -6.48
CA TYR A 440 7.30 -32.35 -6.25
C TYR A 440 8.36 -31.36 -5.76
N TYR A 441 8.78 -30.40 -6.58
CA TYR A 441 9.81 -29.41 -6.23
C TYR A 441 9.14 -28.09 -5.83
N PHE A 442 9.66 -27.40 -4.82
CA PHE A 442 9.18 -26.07 -4.43
C PHE A 442 9.86 -24.95 -5.21
N PHE A 443 9.09 -23.90 -5.52
CA PHE A 443 9.54 -22.64 -6.14
C PHE A 443 8.62 -21.50 -5.70
N PRO A 444 9.04 -20.23 -5.74
CA PRO A 444 8.14 -19.10 -5.59
C PRO A 444 7.29 -18.94 -6.86
N LYS A 445 6.00 -18.65 -6.72
CA LYS A 445 5.07 -18.44 -7.84
C LYS A 445 4.26 -17.17 -7.63
N GLN A 446 4.36 -16.25 -8.59
CA GLN A 446 3.65 -14.98 -8.53
C GLN A 446 2.13 -15.20 -8.52
N GLY A 447 1.45 -14.58 -7.55
CA GLY A 447 -0.01 -14.56 -7.47
C GLY A 447 -0.67 -15.92 -7.21
N LYS A 448 0.07 -16.97 -6.80
CA LYS A 448 -0.49 -18.30 -6.49
C LYS A 448 0.18 -18.95 -5.28
N SER A 449 -0.53 -18.96 -4.14
CA SER A 449 -0.15 -19.70 -2.94
C SER A 449 -0.77 -21.10 -2.90
N LEU A 450 -0.13 -22.00 -2.13
CA LEU A 450 -0.70 -23.29 -1.75
C LEU A 450 -1.90 -23.12 -0.80
N LYS A 451 -2.86 -24.05 -0.85
CA LYS A 451 -4.13 -23.98 -0.10
C LYS A 451 -4.14 -24.75 1.22
N THR A 452 -3.22 -25.70 1.39
CA THR A 452 -3.19 -26.66 2.51
C THR A 452 -1.83 -26.72 3.23
N LEU A 453 -0.89 -25.85 2.85
CA LEU A 453 0.41 -25.74 3.48
C LEU A 453 0.24 -25.43 4.98
N THR A 454 0.77 -26.32 5.81
CA THR A 454 0.61 -26.32 7.26
C THR A 454 1.99 -26.23 7.91
N LEU A 455 2.21 -25.23 8.76
CA LEU A 455 3.36 -25.17 9.65
C LEU A 455 3.06 -26.03 10.89
N GLN A 456 4.02 -26.85 11.27
CA GLN A 456 4.01 -27.64 12.51
C GLN A 456 5.23 -27.28 13.36
N ILE A 457 5.03 -27.05 14.65
CA ILE A 457 6.10 -26.82 15.62
C ILE A 457 6.62 -28.20 16.07
N VAL A 458 7.88 -28.49 15.77
CA VAL A 458 8.52 -29.78 16.10
C VAL A 458 9.17 -29.71 17.47
N LYS A 459 9.81 -28.58 17.80
CA LYS A 459 10.48 -28.37 19.09
C LYS A 459 10.58 -26.88 19.41
N LYS A 460 10.15 -26.49 20.62
CA LYS A 460 10.40 -25.15 21.16
C LYS A 460 11.87 -24.98 21.56
N LYS A 461 12.40 -23.77 21.40
CA LYS A 461 13.67 -23.35 22.00
C LYS A 461 13.63 -23.53 23.52
N ALA A 462 14.77 -23.86 24.13
CA ALA A 462 14.84 -24.00 25.58
C ALA A 462 14.41 -22.68 26.28
N GLY A 463 13.47 -22.79 27.22
CA GLY A 463 12.86 -21.64 27.91
C GLY A 463 11.68 -20.98 27.17
N ASN A 464 11.40 -21.31 25.92
CA ASN A 464 10.27 -20.74 25.18
C ASN A 464 8.95 -21.48 25.48
N GLN A 465 8.06 -20.83 26.23
CA GLN A 465 6.71 -21.32 26.55
C GLN A 465 5.61 -20.69 25.67
N SER A 466 5.97 -19.88 24.66
CA SER A 466 5.01 -19.23 23.77
C SER A 466 4.35 -20.24 22.82
N ALA A 467 3.04 -20.11 22.60
CA ALA A 467 2.35 -20.82 21.51
C ALA A 467 2.78 -20.30 20.12
N SER A 468 3.25 -19.05 20.05
CA SER A 468 3.79 -18.45 18.84
C SER A 468 5.17 -19.03 18.49
N VAL A 469 5.49 -19.06 17.20
CA VAL A 469 6.82 -19.37 16.68
C VAL A 469 7.78 -18.25 17.04
N GLU A 470 8.95 -18.59 17.57
CA GLU A 470 10.03 -17.66 17.96
C GLU A 470 11.38 -18.05 17.33
N ASP A 471 12.34 -17.12 17.37
CA ASP A 471 13.72 -17.33 16.91
C ASP A 471 14.41 -18.50 17.62
N GLY A 472 14.82 -19.53 16.87
CA GLY A 472 15.45 -20.77 17.35
C GLY A 472 14.48 -21.89 17.78
N ASP A 473 13.17 -21.73 17.53
CA ASP A 473 12.26 -22.89 17.48
C ASP A 473 12.58 -23.74 16.22
N ILE A 474 12.28 -25.04 16.28
CA ILE A 474 12.35 -25.95 15.11
C ILE A 474 10.93 -26.24 14.62
N VAL A 475 10.70 -26.01 13.33
CA VAL A 475 9.44 -26.25 12.63
C VAL A 475 9.61 -27.27 11.51
N ALA A 476 8.50 -27.83 11.05
CA ALA A 476 8.39 -28.56 9.79
C ALA A 476 7.17 -28.04 9.02
N PHE A 477 7.20 -28.15 7.70
CA PHE A 477 6.06 -27.81 6.85
C PHE A 477 5.50 -29.07 6.22
N LYS A 478 4.18 -29.16 6.05
CA LYS A 478 3.50 -30.26 5.35
C LYS A 478 2.39 -29.75 4.46
N ASP A 479 2.14 -30.42 3.35
CA ASP A 479 1.08 -30.05 2.40
C ASP A 479 0.48 -31.30 1.73
N LYS A 480 -0.67 -31.12 1.07
CA LYS A 480 -1.46 -32.18 0.43
C LYS A 480 -1.31 -32.13 -1.08
N THR A 481 -0.95 -33.28 -1.66
CA THR A 481 -0.97 -33.49 -3.10
C THR A 481 -2.41 -33.50 -3.64
N ALA A 482 -2.57 -33.34 -4.96
CA ALA A 482 -3.88 -33.37 -5.63
C ALA A 482 -4.65 -34.70 -5.46
N VAL A 483 -3.97 -35.79 -5.09
CA VAL A 483 -4.57 -37.10 -4.77
C VAL A 483 -4.83 -37.32 -3.28
N GLY A 484 -4.65 -36.28 -2.45
CA GLY A 484 -4.93 -36.29 -1.01
C GLY A 484 -3.78 -36.73 -0.10
N ASN A 485 -2.74 -37.37 -0.63
CA ASN A 485 -1.56 -37.77 0.16
C ASN A 485 -0.90 -36.53 0.77
N THR A 486 -0.60 -36.59 2.07
CA THR A 486 0.10 -35.53 2.83
C THR A 486 1.57 -35.91 2.99
N TYR A 487 2.48 -34.99 2.68
CA TYR A 487 3.91 -35.16 2.89
C TYR A 487 4.50 -33.93 3.59
N TYR A 488 5.69 -34.08 4.14
CA TYR A 488 6.51 -33.00 4.66
C TYR A 488 7.41 -32.40 3.57
N LEU A 489 7.69 -31.12 3.71
CA LEU A 489 8.72 -30.39 2.97
C LEU A 489 10.09 -30.91 3.41
N GLN A 490 10.86 -31.43 2.47
CA GLN A 490 12.07 -32.23 2.68
C GLN A 490 13.25 -31.61 1.93
N VAL A 491 14.43 -31.59 2.56
CA VAL A 491 15.70 -31.29 1.90
C VAL A 491 16.22 -32.57 1.24
N TYR A 492 16.23 -32.60 -0.09
CA TYR A 492 16.64 -33.76 -0.88
C TYR A 492 17.85 -33.43 -1.73
N ASN A 493 18.99 -34.10 -1.50
CA ASN A 493 20.15 -33.95 -2.36
C ASN A 493 19.95 -34.73 -3.67
N LYS A 494 20.08 -34.03 -4.80
CA LYS A 494 20.06 -34.63 -6.13
C LYS A 494 21.20 -34.08 -6.97
N SER A 495 22.10 -34.98 -7.39
CA SER A 495 23.29 -34.66 -8.17
C SER A 495 24.20 -33.60 -7.53
N GLY A 496 24.30 -33.59 -6.19
CA GLY A 496 25.13 -32.66 -5.43
C GLY A 496 24.39 -31.40 -4.94
N THR A 497 23.24 -31.04 -5.53
CA THR A 497 22.44 -29.89 -5.09
C THR A 497 21.41 -30.32 -4.05
N ASP A 498 21.36 -29.60 -2.93
CA ASP A 498 20.31 -29.71 -1.90
C ASP A 498 19.06 -28.93 -2.35
N TRP A 499 17.99 -29.62 -2.72
CA TRP A 499 16.73 -29.05 -3.19
C TRP A 499 15.62 -29.12 -2.13
N VAL A 500 14.57 -28.31 -2.29
CA VAL A 500 13.36 -28.39 -1.46
C VAL A 500 12.23 -29.15 -2.18
N TYR A 501 11.81 -30.27 -1.60
CA TYR A 501 10.81 -31.21 -2.16
C TYR A 501 9.58 -31.34 -1.26
N LEU A 502 8.41 -31.70 -1.79
CA LEU A 502 7.28 -32.23 -1.01
C LEU A 502 7.28 -33.77 -1.08
N ASN A 503 7.96 -34.44 -0.15
CA ASN A 503 8.18 -35.89 -0.21
C ASN A 503 8.44 -36.59 1.14
N GLY A 504 8.72 -35.85 2.23
CA GLY A 504 9.05 -36.45 3.51
C GLY A 504 7.85 -37.19 4.12
N THR A 505 8.06 -38.40 4.65
CA THR A 505 6.99 -39.23 5.24
C THR A 505 6.99 -39.25 6.77
N SER A 506 8.02 -38.70 7.42
CA SER A 506 8.16 -38.62 8.87
C SER A 506 8.91 -37.33 9.27
N VAL A 507 8.92 -36.99 10.56
CA VAL A 507 9.54 -35.76 11.08
C VAL A 507 11.05 -35.96 11.37
N SER A 508 11.79 -36.45 10.38
CA SER A 508 13.25 -36.62 10.40
C SER A 508 14.01 -35.30 10.25
N SER A 509 15.34 -35.28 10.47
CA SER A 509 16.14 -34.05 10.50
C SER A 509 16.22 -33.30 9.16
N ASP A 510 15.92 -33.98 8.06
CA ASP A 510 15.84 -33.46 6.69
C ASP A 510 14.50 -32.78 6.35
N VAL A 511 13.48 -32.87 7.21
CA VAL A 511 12.23 -32.08 7.11
C VAL A 511 12.11 -31.01 8.20
N GLN A 512 13.13 -30.89 9.05
CA GLN A 512 13.17 -29.96 10.18
C GLN A 512 13.98 -28.70 9.86
N PHE A 513 13.45 -27.55 10.26
CA PHE A 513 14.05 -26.23 10.02
C PHE A 513 14.10 -25.41 11.31
N GLU A 514 15.29 -25.00 11.71
CA GLU A 514 15.50 -23.98 12.76
C GLU A 514 15.09 -22.61 12.20
N VAL A 515 14.17 -21.94 12.90
CA VAL A 515 13.64 -20.62 12.55
C VAL A 515 14.64 -19.55 12.94
N LYS A 516 15.11 -18.75 11.97
CA LYS A 516 15.90 -17.54 12.23
C LYS A 516 15.09 -16.29 11.91
N MET A 517 14.79 -15.47 12.92
CA MET A 517 14.12 -14.18 12.73
C MET A 517 15.17 -13.10 12.47
N ASN A 518 15.06 -12.42 11.32
CA ASN A 518 15.96 -11.31 10.97
C ASN A 518 15.31 -9.92 11.17
N ASN A 519 13.98 -9.85 11.31
CA ASN A 519 13.25 -8.60 11.56
C ASN A 519 12.97 -8.39 13.07
N THR A 520 14.01 -8.06 13.84
CA THR A 520 13.95 -8.13 15.32
C THR A 520 13.37 -6.89 16.01
N SER A 521 13.36 -5.72 15.36
CA SER A 521 12.83 -4.48 15.95
C SER A 521 12.27 -3.52 14.90
N PRO A 522 11.13 -2.85 15.18
CA PRO A 522 10.59 -1.82 14.30
C PRO A 522 11.52 -0.61 14.33
N GLN A 523 12.09 -0.26 13.17
CA GLN A 523 12.87 0.96 13.05
C GLN A 523 11.94 2.18 13.12
N PRO A 524 12.39 3.31 13.70
CA PRO A 524 11.69 4.58 13.53
C PRO A 524 11.68 5.00 12.05
N PHE A 525 10.77 5.93 11.73
CA PHE A 525 10.74 6.62 10.44
C PHE A 525 11.85 7.68 10.33
#